data_AF-A0A2G6JK44-F1
#
_entry.id   AF-A0A2G6JK44-F1
#
_cell.length_a   1.000
_cell.length_b   1.000
_cell.length_c   1.000
_cell.angle_alpha   90.00
_cell.angle_beta   90.00
_cell.angle_gamma   90.00
#
_symmetry.space_group_name_H-M   'P 1'
#
loop_
_entity.id
_entity.type
_entity.pdbx_description
1 polymer ?
#
loop_
_entity_poly.entity_id
_entity_poly.type
_entity_poly.pdbx_seq_one_letter_code
_entity_poly.pdbx_strand_id
1 'polypeptide(L)'
;MHRVQESERRRQIFVGGPYQRGLVLRLVRVPMLALAFLACLALVLLPILDLPLFAQSLVLGAAFVWSALLVLSSAIRTSARISGAEHALRCALERIRAGDWTHRVRLRHRDELQQLSFDVNALLNWLESHPPSSASPAVKEVAAELEARGQRDAG
;
A
#
# COMPACT_ATOMS: atom_id res chain seq x y z
N MET A 1 -19.38 -8.71 30.89
CA MET A 1 -19.72 -7.76 29.80
C MET A 1 -18.51 -7.50 28.90
N HIS A 2 -17.98 -8.52 28.20
CA HIS A 2 -16.69 -8.41 27.48
C HIS A 2 -16.78 -8.69 25.96
N ARG A 3 -17.98 -8.95 25.42
CA ARG A 3 -18.19 -9.35 24.01
C ARG A 3 -18.62 -8.22 23.06
N VAL A 4 -18.84 -7.00 23.56
CA VAL A 4 -19.39 -5.89 22.73
C VAL A 4 -18.29 -5.09 22.02
N GLN A 5 -17.03 -5.15 22.46
CA GLN A 5 -15.96 -4.33 21.86
C GLN A 5 -15.31 -4.92 20.59
N GLU A 6 -15.53 -6.19 20.26
CA GLU A 6 -14.95 -6.77 19.04
C GLU A 6 -15.74 -6.40 17.76
N SER A 7 -17.00 -5.99 17.88
CA SER A 7 -17.85 -5.67 16.72
C SER A 7 -17.61 -4.25 16.18
N GLU A 8 -17.21 -3.29 17.02
CA GLU A 8 -16.92 -1.92 16.58
C GLU A 8 -15.58 -1.78 15.87
N ARG A 9 -14.60 -2.65 16.15
CA ARG A 9 -13.28 -2.63 15.53
C ARG A 9 -13.30 -2.97 14.03
N ARG A 10 -14.37 -3.62 13.54
CA ARG A 10 -14.53 -3.99 12.12
C ARG A 10 -15.15 -2.90 11.24
N ARG A 11 -15.64 -1.78 11.83
CA ARG A 11 -16.37 -0.75 11.07
C ARG A 11 -15.53 0.46 10.62
N GLN A 12 -14.27 0.56 11.05
CA GLN A 12 -13.43 1.74 10.76
C GLN A 12 -12.28 1.52 9.77
N ILE A 13 -12.29 0.46 8.97
CA ILE A 13 -11.33 0.30 7.85
C ILE A 13 -11.89 0.98 6.59
N PHE A 14 -12.24 2.26 6.71
CA PHE A 14 -12.51 3.15 5.59
C PHE A 14 -11.84 4.49 5.87
N VAL A 15 -10.53 4.47 6.02
CA VAL A 15 -9.70 5.69 6.15
C VAL A 15 -9.15 6.01 4.77
N GLY A 16 -9.64 7.11 4.16
CA GLY A 16 -8.96 7.79 3.04
C GLY A 16 -9.69 7.90 1.69
N GLY A 17 -10.93 8.42 1.68
CA GLY A 17 -11.74 8.63 0.46
C GLY A 17 -11.12 9.45 -0.71
N PRO A 18 -10.24 10.45 -0.50
CA PRO A 18 -9.60 11.17 -1.61
C PRO A 18 -8.29 10.54 -2.11
N TYR A 19 -7.53 9.85 -1.24
CA TYR A 19 -6.23 9.27 -1.60
C TYR A 19 -6.35 7.95 -2.35
N GLN A 20 -7.28 7.07 -1.93
CA GLN A 20 -7.60 5.87 -2.70
C GLN A 20 -8.04 6.22 -4.12
N ARG A 21 -8.78 7.32 -4.31
CA ARG A 21 -9.21 7.78 -5.63
C ARG A 21 -8.04 8.20 -6.51
N GLY A 22 -7.06 8.94 -5.99
CA GLY A 22 -5.88 9.36 -6.77
C GLY A 22 -5.00 8.18 -7.21
N LEU A 23 -4.86 7.19 -6.33
CA LEU A 23 -4.09 5.97 -6.55
C LEU A 23 -4.78 5.06 -7.57
N VAL A 24 -6.07 4.78 -7.38
CA VAL A 24 -6.90 4.04 -8.34
C VAL A 24 -6.94 4.78 -9.68
N LEU A 25 -7.07 6.12 -9.71
CA LEU A 25 -7.05 6.86 -10.97
C LEU A 25 -5.70 6.74 -11.69
N ARG A 26 -4.56 6.80 -11.01
CA ARG A 26 -3.24 6.63 -11.67
C ARG A 26 -3.03 5.19 -12.13
N LEU A 27 -3.43 4.22 -11.31
CA LEU A 27 -3.28 2.80 -11.61
C LEU A 27 -4.17 2.37 -12.79
N VAL A 28 -5.38 2.93 -12.89
CA VAL A 28 -6.34 2.62 -13.95
C VAL A 28 -6.13 3.48 -15.20
N ARG A 29 -5.70 4.75 -15.08
CA ARG A 29 -5.56 5.64 -16.25
C ARG A 29 -4.56 5.12 -17.27
N VAL A 30 -3.41 4.61 -16.83
CA VAL A 30 -2.36 4.13 -17.76
C VAL A 30 -2.85 2.97 -18.64
N PRO A 31 -3.37 1.86 -18.08
CA PRO A 31 -3.90 0.77 -18.90
C PRO A 31 -5.16 1.18 -19.68
N MET A 32 -6.02 2.04 -19.11
CA MET A 32 -7.23 2.47 -19.81
C MET A 32 -6.91 3.36 -21.02
N LEU A 33 -5.94 4.27 -20.90
CA LEU A 33 -5.45 5.09 -22.03
C LEU A 33 -4.75 4.22 -23.07
N ALA A 34 -3.96 3.23 -22.66
CA ALA A 34 -3.32 2.30 -23.58
C ALA A 34 -4.35 1.48 -24.37
N LEU A 35 -5.39 0.97 -23.70
CA LEU A 35 -6.51 0.26 -24.33
C LEU A 35 -7.29 1.16 -25.28
N ALA A 36 -7.62 2.38 -24.86
CA ALA A 36 -8.34 3.34 -25.69
C ALA A 36 -7.54 3.73 -26.94
N PHE A 37 -6.23 3.95 -26.79
CA PHE A 37 -5.34 4.24 -27.91
C PHE A 37 -5.26 3.05 -28.87
N LEU A 38 -5.10 1.84 -28.35
CA LEU A 38 -5.02 0.61 -29.16
C LEU A 38 -6.34 0.35 -29.91
N ALA A 39 -7.48 0.56 -29.26
CA ALA A 39 -8.80 0.44 -29.87
C ALA A 39 -9.03 1.50 -30.96
N CYS A 40 -8.60 2.75 -30.72
CA CYS A 40 -8.70 3.82 -31.69
C CYS A 40 -7.78 3.56 -32.90
N LEU A 41 -6.56 3.10 -32.67
CA LEU A 41 -5.62 2.69 -33.72
C LEU A 41 -6.23 1.56 -34.56
N ALA A 42 -6.79 0.54 -33.91
CA ALA A 42 -7.44 -0.57 -34.60
C ALA A 42 -8.59 -0.09 -35.50
N LEU A 43 -9.47 0.77 -34.99
CA LEU A 43 -10.59 1.35 -35.76
C LEU A 43 -10.14 2.11 -37.00
N VAL A 44 -8.98 2.78 -36.96
CA VAL A 44 -8.44 3.55 -38.08
C VAL A 44 -7.68 2.64 -39.05
N LEU A 45 -6.87 1.70 -38.57
CA LEU A 45 -5.99 0.88 -39.41
C LEU A 45 -6.73 -0.26 -40.14
N LEU A 46 -7.71 -0.90 -39.47
CA LEU A 46 -8.46 -2.03 -40.02
C LEU A 46 -9.13 -1.76 -41.37
N PRO A 47 -9.86 -0.64 -41.57
CA PRO A 47 -10.50 -0.36 -42.86
C PRO A 47 -9.50 0.06 -43.95
N ILE A 48 -8.29 0.51 -43.60
CA ILE A 48 -7.27 0.95 -44.57
C ILE A 48 -6.52 -0.25 -45.16
N LEU A 49 -6.35 -1.32 -44.39
CA LEU A 49 -5.50 -2.45 -44.76
C LEU A 49 -6.20 -3.53 -45.61
N ASP A 50 -7.51 -3.42 -45.83
CA ASP A 50 -8.35 -4.34 -46.63
C ASP A 50 -8.02 -5.84 -46.40
N LEU A 51 -7.81 -6.18 -45.12
CA LEU A 51 -7.37 -7.51 -44.70
C LEU A 51 -8.53 -8.50 -44.67
N PRO A 52 -8.30 -9.79 -44.97
CA PRO A 52 -9.30 -10.84 -44.81
C PRO A 52 -9.73 -10.97 -43.33
N LEU A 53 -10.99 -11.31 -43.08
CA LEU A 53 -11.61 -11.40 -41.74
C LEU A 53 -10.77 -12.21 -40.73
N PHE A 54 -10.12 -13.28 -41.18
CA PHE A 54 -9.23 -14.07 -40.33
C PHE A 54 -8.03 -13.25 -39.83
N ALA A 55 -7.37 -12.48 -40.69
CA ALA A 55 -6.25 -11.62 -40.31
C ALA A 55 -6.71 -10.49 -39.37
N GLN A 56 -7.91 -9.95 -39.57
CA GLN A 56 -8.51 -8.96 -38.67
C GLN A 56 -8.69 -9.51 -37.25
N SER A 57 -9.22 -10.73 -37.13
CA SER A 57 -9.41 -11.40 -35.83
C SER A 57 -8.10 -11.67 -35.10
N LEU A 58 -7.04 -11.99 -35.86
CA LEU A 58 -5.70 -12.27 -35.32
C LEU A 58 -5.05 -11.00 -34.77
N VAL A 59 -5.20 -9.87 -35.46
CA VAL A 59 -4.72 -8.56 -35.01
C VAL A 59 -5.46 -8.11 -33.73
N LEU A 60 -6.78 -8.26 -33.67
CA LEU A 60 -7.58 -7.97 -32.48
C LEU A 60 -7.20 -8.87 -31.29
N GLY A 61 -7.00 -10.16 -31.53
CA GLY A 61 -6.54 -11.10 -30.51
C GLY A 61 -5.16 -10.74 -29.97
N ALA A 62 -4.20 -10.43 -30.86
CA ALA A 62 -2.86 -10.00 -30.47
C ALA A 62 -2.87 -8.70 -29.67
N ALA A 63 -3.68 -7.72 -30.10
CA ALA A 63 -3.90 -6.46 -29.38
C ALA A 63 -4.45 -6.69 -27.97
N PHE A 64 -5.43 -7.60 -27.83
CA PHE A 64 -6.00 -7.95 -26.53
C PHE A 64 -4.97 -8.59 -25.60
N VAL A 65 -4.22 -9.59 -26.08
CA VAL A 65 -3.15 -10.24 -25.30
C VAL A 65 -2.08 -9.23 -24.87
N TRP A 66 -1.68 -8.33 -25.77
CA TRP A 66 -0.72 -7.29 -25.46
C TRP A 66 -1.23 -6.35 -24.35
N SER A 67 -2.50 -5.96 -24.42
CA SER A 67 -3.11 -5.11 -23.40
C SER A 67 -3.17 -5.78 -22.03
N ALA A 68 -3.49 -7.08 -21.98
CA ALA A 68 -3.52 -7.85 -20.75
C ALA A 68 -2.12 -7.94 -20.12
N LEU A 69 -1.08 -8.12 -20.93
CA LEU A 69 0.31 -8.14 -20.48
C LEU A 69 0.74 -6.78 -19.91
N LEU A 70 0.35 -5.67 -20.54
CA LEU A 70 0.63 -4.32 -20.04
C LEU A 70 -0.05 -4.05 -18.70
N VAL A 71 -1.31 -4.48 -18.53
CA VAL A 71 -2.03 -4.38 -17.25
C VAL A 71 -1.31 -5.19 -16.17
N LEU A 72 -0.98 -6.45 -16.46
CA LEU A 72 -0.31 -7.34 -15.51
C LEU A 72 1.06 -6.80 -15.08
N SER A 73 1.86 -6.32 -16.04
CA SER A 73 3.18 -5.74 -15.74
C SER A 73 3.08 -4.47 -14.88
N SER A 74 2.05 -3.65 -15.10
CA SER A 74 1.77 -2.46 -14.30
C SER A 74 1.35 -2.82 -12.88
N ALA A 75 0.53 -3.86 -12.72
CA ALA A 75 0.13 -4.38 -11.41
C ALA A 75 1.33 -4.92 -10.62
N ILE A 76 2.19 -5.73 -11.25
CA ILE A 76 3.39 -6.29 -10.60
C ILE A 76 4.34 -5.18 -10.15
N ARG A 77 4.60 -4.18 -11.00
CA ARG A 77 5.47 -3.05 -10.65
C ARG A 77 4.94 -2.25 -9.46
N THR A 78 3.63 -2.10 -9.37
CA THR A 78 2.99 -1.39 -8.25
C THR A 78 3.08 -2.21 -6.96
N SER A 79 2.81 -3.51 -7.05
CA SER A 79 2.94 -4.43 -5.91
C SER A 79 4.37 -4.43 -5.33
N ALA A 80 5.39 -4.42 -6.19
CA ALA A 80 6.79 -4.38 -5.77
C ALA A 80 7.14 -3.08 -5.02
N ARG A 81 6.55 -1.93 -5.41
CA ARG A 81 6.77 -0.65 -4.72
C ARG A 81 6.12 -0.63 -3.34
N ILE A 82 4.91 -1.18 -3.22
CA ILE A 82 4.18 -1.24 -1.95
C ILE A 82 4.93 -2.12 -0.94
N SER A 83 5.40 -3.30 -1.37
CA SER A 83 6.09 -4.24 -0.48
C SER A 83 7.42 -3.69 0.07
N GLY A 84 8.19 -2.97 -0.76
CA GLY A 84 9.42 -2.32 -0.30
C GLY A 84 9.17 -1.21 0.72
N ALA A 85 8.14 -0.39 0.50
CA ALA A 85 7.76 0.67 1.42
C ALA A 85 7.17 0.13 2.74
N GLU A 86 6.40 -0.97 2.69
CA GLU A 86 5.90 -1.65 3.89
C GLU A 86 7.04 -2.17 4.75
N HIS A 87 8.03 -2.83 4.15
CA HIS A 87 9.17 -3.38 4.89
C HIS A 87 9.98 -2.27 5.58
N ALA A 88 10.25 -1.17 4.86
CA ALA A 88 10.91 -0.01 5.44
C ALA A 88 10.14 0.58 6.64
N LEU A 89 8.81 0.61 6.57
CA LEU A 89 7.96 1.09 7.65
C LEU A 89 7.97 0.15 8.87
N ARG A 90 7.95 -1.18 8.64
CA ARG A 90 8.06 -2.17 9.73
C ARG A 90 9.39 -2.05 10.46
N CYS A 91 10.50 -1.96 9.73
CA CYS A 91 11.82 -1.78 10.34
C CYS A 91 11.89 -0.46 11.12
N ALA A 92 11.27 0.61 10.62
CA ALA A 92 11.17 1.85 11.38
C ALA A 92 10.40 1.67 12.69
N LEU A 93 9.22 1.04 12.66
CA LEU A 93 8.43 0.75 13.85
C LEU A 93 9.17 -0.12 14.88
N GLU A 94 9.93 -1.12 14.42
CA GLU A 94 10.77 -1.95 15.29
C GLU A 94 11.86 -1.12 16.00
N ARG A 95 12.50 -0.18 15.30
CA ARG A 95 13.50 0.72 15.89
C ARG A 95 12.88 1.69 16.90
N ILE A 96 11.70 2.22 16.61
CA ILE A 96 10.94 3.07 17.54
C ILE A 96 10.59 2.27 18.80
N ARG A 97 10.16 1.01 18.65
CA ARG A 97 9.90 0.09 19.77
C ARG A 97 11.15 -0.20 20.60
N ALA A 98 12.32 -0.25 19.96
CA ALA A 98 13.61 -0.39 20.64
C ALA A 98 14.08 0.90 21.34
N GLY A 99 13.33 2.01 21.24
CA GLY A 99 13.66 3.28 21.88
C GLY A 99 14.52 4.23 21.03
N ASP A 100 14.81 3.89 19.78
CA ASP A 100 15.54 4.76 18.86
C ASP A 100 14.56 5.74 18.17
N TRP A 101 14.38 6.91 18.78
CA TRP A 101 13.47 7.96 18.27
C TRP A 101 14.16 8.94 17.32
N THR A 102 15.49 8.85 17.19
CA THR A 102 16.28 9.69 16.28
C THR A 102 16.20 9.21 14.84
N HIS A 103 15.76 7.97 14.62
CA HIS A 103 15.61 7.42 13.28
C HIS A 103 14.52 8.16 12.48
N ARG A 104 14.84 8.58 11.25
CA ARG A 104 13.87 9.19 10.32
C ARG A 104 13.55 8.23 9.19
N VAL A 105 12.26 8.01 8.94
CA VAL A 105 11.79 7.19 7.84
C VAL A 105 11.94 7.97 6.54
N ARG A 106 12.75 7.47 5.62
CA ARG A 106 12.91 8.03 4.28
C ARG A 106 12.48 7.00 3.24
N LEU A 107 11.29 7.20 2.66
CA LEU A 107 10.81 6.44 1.51
C LEU A 107 11.30 7.07 0.19
N ARG A 108 11.31 6.29 -0.91
CA ARG A 108 11.70 6.84 -2.22
C ARG A 108 10.65 7.82 -2.72
N HIS A 109 11.11 8.81 -3.49
CA HIS A 109 10.24 9.80 -4.10
C HIS A 109 9.26 9.10 -5.05
N ARG A 110 7.94 9.27 -4.83
CA ARG A 110 6.81 8.57 -5.49
C ARG A 110 6.38 7.22 -4.91
N ASP A 111 6.83 6.84 -3.72
CA ASP A 111 6.21 5.72 -3.01
C ASP A 111 4.82 6.14 -2.49
N GLU A 112 3.85 5.25 -2.61
CA GLU A 112 2.45 5.53 -2.23
C GLU A 112 2.28 5.75 -0.73
N LEU A 113 3.27 5.31 0.08
CA LEU A 113 3.31 5.48 1.53
C LEU A 113 4.08 6.73 1.98
N GLN A 114 4.44 7.65 1.08
CA GLN A 114 5.22 8.85 1.43
C GLN A 114 4.52 9.70 2.50
N GLN A 115 3.19 9.85 2.42
CA GLN A 115 2.39 10.54 3.44
C GLN A 115 2.52 9.85 4.81
N LEU A 116 2.44 8.52 4.83
CA LEU A 116 2.55 7.75 6.06
C LEU A 116 3.94 7.89 6.69
N SER A 117 5.00 7.94 5.89
CA SER A 117 6.33 8.26 6.42
C SER A 117 6.43 9.67 7.00
N PHE A 118 5.72 10.64 6.42
CA PHE A 118 5.65 11.99 6.96
C PHE A 118 4.94 12.00 8.32
N ASP A 119 3.79 11.35 8.43
CA ASP A 119 3.03 11.24 9.67
C ASP A 119 3.82 10.50 10.77
N VAL A 120 4.53 9.43 10.42
CA VAL A 120 5.43 8.71 11.34
C VAL A 120 6.59 9.60 11.79
N ASN A 121 7.21 10.36 10.89
CA ASN A 121 8.27 11.30 11.26
C ASN A 121 7.74 12.45 12.14
N ALA A 122 6.50 12.91 11.91
CA ALA A 122 5.85 13.91 12.76
C ALA A 122 5.58 13.35 14.17
N LEU A 123 5.14 12.10 14.27
CA LEU A 123 4.98 11.41 15.56
C LEU A 123 6.33 11.27 16.28
N LEU A 124 7.41 10.95 15.55
CA LEU A 124 8.74 10.85 16.12
C LEU A 124 9.28 12.19 16.61
N ASN A 125 9.08 13.27 15.85
CA ASN A 125 9.38 14.63 16.31
C ASN A 125 8.60 14.96 17.59
N TRP A 126 7.33 14.56 17.66
CA TRP A 126 6.51 14.76 18.85
C TRP A 126 7.06 13.96 20.06
N LEU A 127 7.41 12.69 19.88
CA LEU A 127 8.02 11.86 20.94
C LEU A 127 9.41 12.37 21.38
N GLU A 128 10.20 12.91 20.46
CA GLU A 128 11.49 13.53 20.76
C GLU A 128 11.33 14.80 21.61
N SER A 129 10.29 15.60 21.32
CA SER A 129 9.94 16.79 22.11
C SER A 129 9.18 16.49 23.40
N HIS A 130 8.52 15.33 23.48
CA HIS A 130 7.74 14.87 24.63
C HIS A 130 8.15 13.45 24.99
N PRO A 131 9.39 13.25 25.49
CA PRO A 131 9.85 11.94 25.87
C PRO A 131 8.85 11.36 26.88
N PRO A 132 8.23 10.18 26.63
CA PRO A 132 7.44 9.52 27.63
C PRO A 132 8.27 9.44 28.90
N SER A 133 7.79 10.15 29.92
CA SER A 133 8.24 9.98 31.30
C SER A 133 8.38 8.47 31.51
N SER A 134 9.58 8.02 31.86
CA SER A 134 9.93 6.61 32.12
C SER A 134 9.19 6.00 33.31
N ALA A 135 8.06 6.60 33.69
CA ALA A 135 7.22 6.29 34.82
C ALA A 135 5.72 6.47 34.50
N SER A 136 5.26 6.14 33.29
CA SER A 136 3.82 5.88 33.16
C SER A 136 3.53 4.51 33.81
N PRO A 137 2.77 4.46 34.92
CA PRO A 137 2.48 3.22 35.64
C PRO A 137 1.82 2.18 34.72
N ALA A 138 1.05 2.63 33.72
CA ALA A 138 0.40 1.77 32.75
C ALA A 138 1.39 0.92 31.91
N VAL A 139 2.58 1.44 31.58
CA VAL A 139 3.58 0.68 30.81
C VAL A 139 4.27 -0.37 31.69
N LYS A 140 4.50 -0.04 32.96
CA LYS A 140 5.04 -0.99 33.95
C LYS A 140 4.03 -2.09 34.28
N GLU A 141 2.75 -1.74 34.34
CA GLU A 141 1.64 -2.68 34.61
C GLU A 141 1.43 -3.66 33.45
N VAL A 142 1.47 -3.18 32.20
CA VAL A 142 1.37 -4.05 31.01
C VAL A 142 2.60 -4.96 30.86
N ALA A 143 3.80 -4.47 31.17
CA ALA A 143 5.01 -5.30 31.17
C ALA A 143 4.96 -6.39 32.26
N ALA A 144 4.51 -6.04 33.47
CA ALA A 144 4.36 -6.99 34.57
C ALA A 144 3.28 -8.05 34.28
N GLU A 145 2.18 -7.69 33.62
CA GLU A 145 1.14 -8.66 33.25
C GLU A 145 1.59 -9.62 32.14
N LEU A 146 2.45 -9.16 31.22
CA LEU A 146 3.04 -10.03 30.19
C LEU A 146 4.06 -11.02 30.76
N GLU A 147 4.89 -10.61 31.72
CA GLU A 147 5.79 -11.52 32.43
C GLU A 147 5.00 -12.57 33.24
N ALA A 148 3.94 -12.15 33.93
CA ALA A 148 3.09 -13.06 34.69
C ALA A 148 2.33 -14.08 33.82
N ARG A 149 2.06 -13.77 32.55
CA ARG A 149 1.47 -14.72 31.59
C ARG A 149 2.52 -15.65 30.99
N GLY A 150 3.69 -15.14 30.62
CA GLY A 150 4.77 -15.97 30.08
C GLY A 150 5.26 -17.05 31.06
N GLN A 151 5.19 -16.79 32.36
CA GLN A 151 5.56 -17.74 33.41
C GLN A 151 4.50 -18.82 33.70
N ARG A 152 3.24 -18.62 33.29
CA ARG A 152 2.17 -19.63 33.43
C ARG A 152 2.13 -20.62 32.28
N ASP A 153 2.60 -20.23 31.10
CA ASP A 153 2.61 -21.10 29.93
C ASP A 153 3.88 -21.97 29.84
N ALA A 154 4.83 -21.78 30.76
CA ALA A 154 6.13 -22.48 30.81
C ALA A 154 6.26 -23.50 31.96
N GLY A 155 5.21 -23.72 32.76
CA GLY A 155 5.16 -24.72 33.85
C GLY A 155 4.04 -25.71 33.65
#